data_AF-A0A851DKU7-F1
#
_entry.id   AF-A0A851DKU7-F1
#
_cell.length_a   1.000
_cell.length_b   1.000
_cell.length_c   1.000
_cell.angle_alpha   90.00
_cell.angle_beta   90.00
_cell.angle_gamma   90.00
#
_symmetry.space_group_name_H-M   'P 1'
#
loop_
_entity.id
_entity.type
_entity.pdbx_description
1 polymer ?
#
loop_
_entity_poly.entity_id
_entity_poly.type
_entity_poly.pdbx_seq_one_letter_code
_entity_poly.pdbx_strand_id
1 'polypeptide(L)'
;MSTSLSYKSFSKEQQTMDNLEKQLICPICLEMFTKPVVILPCQHNLCRKCASDIFQQASNPYLPTRGGTTVASGGRFRCPSCRHEVVLDRHGVYGLQRNLLVENIIDIYKQESTR
;
A
#
# COMPACT_ATOMS: atom_id res chain seq x y z
N MET A 1 0.05 13.00 44.26
CA MET A 1 0.91 12.00 43.59
C MET A 1 0.25 11.53 42.28
N SER A 2 -0.12 12.44 41.37
CA SER A 2 -1.07 12.11 40.28
C SER A 2 -0.55 12.43 38.87
N THR A 3 0.61 13.07 38.76
CA THR A 3 1.19 13.51 37.47
C THR A 3 1.87 12.37 36.69
N SER A 4 2.30 11.30 37.37
CA SER A 4 3.01 10.18 36.74
C SER A 4 2.11 9.23 35.94
N LEU A 5 0.82 9.12 36.31
CA LEU A 5 -0.16 8.32 35.57
C LEU A 5 -0.55 9.00 34.26
N SER A 6 -0.71 10.33 34.26
CA SER A 6 -1.06 11.09 33.05
C SER A 6 0.06 11.09 32.00
N TYR A 7 1.33 11.23 32.43
CA TYR A 7 2.49 11.13 31.52
C TYR A 7 2.65 9.75 30.88
N LYS A 8 2.35 8.67 31.62
CA LYS A 8 2.38 7.30 31.08
C LYS A 8 1.27 7.08 30.05
N SER A 9 0.06 7.58 30.28
CA SER A 9 -1.06 7.48 29.34
C SER A 9 -0.77 8.20 28.02
N PHE A 10 -0.27 9.44 28.09
CA PHE A 10 0.09 10.23 26.90
C PHE A 10 1.17 9.55 26.06
N SER A 11 2.20 8.96 26.70
CA SER A 11 3.26 8.24 25.97
C SER A 11 2.75 6.99 25.24
N LYS A 12 1.70 6.34 25.76
CA LYS A 12 1.12 5.12 25.17
C LYS A 12 0.20 5.44 24.00
N GLU A 13 -0.57 6.52 24.08
CA GLU A 13 -1.39 7.03 22.99
C GLU A 13 -0.52 7.46 21.81
N GLN A 14 0.57 8.20 22.09
CA GLN A 14 1.54 8.58 21.05
C GLN A 14 2.15 7.35 20.37
N GLN A 15 2.62 6.37 21.14
CA GLN A 15 3.13 5.10 20.57
C GLN A 15 2.09 4.37 19.73
N THR A 16 0.81 4.44 20.10
CA THR A 16 -0.28 3.81 19.34
C THR A 16 -0.46 4.51 17.98
N MET A 17 -0.45 5.83 17.96
CA MET A 17 -0.53 6.63 16.74
C MET A 17 0.69 6.43 15.83
N ASP A 18 1.90 6.38 16.40
CA ASP A 18 3.13 6.10 15.64
C ASP A 18 3.12 4.68 15.03
N ASN A 19 2.58 3.70 15.77
CA ASN A 19 2.44 2.33 15.26
C ASN A 19 1.39 2.24 14.14
N LEU A 20 0.28 2.97 14.27
CA LEU A 20 -0.73 3.05 13.23
C LEU A 20 -0.18 3.70 11.96
N GLU A 21 0.57 4.80 12.09
CA GLU A 21 1.21 5.48 10.96
C GLU A 21 2.04 4.52 10.11
N LYS A 22 2.87 3.69 10.77
CA LYS A 22 3.71 2.68 10.09
C LYS A 22 2.89 1.65 9.30
N GLN A 23 1.67 1.32 9.75
CA GLN A 23 0.77 0.41 9.02
C GLN A 23 0.13 1.08 7.79
N LEU A 24 0.12 2.41 7.73
CA LEU A 24 -0.45 3.20 6.64
C LEU A 24 0.59 3.61 5.59
N ILE A 25 1.82 3.10 5.69
CA ILE A 25 2.90 3.37 4.73
C ILE A 25 2.92 2.34 3.61
N CYS A 26 3.04 2.83 2.38
CA CYS A 26 3.21 2.01 1.20
C CYS A 26 4.64 1.44 1.14
N PRO A 27 4.83 0.11 0.96
CA PRO A 27 6.15 -0.51 0.93
C PRO A 27 6.98 -0.16 -0.31
N ILE A 28 6.43 0.62 -1.25
CA ILE A 28 7.08 0.98 -2.52
C ILE A 28 7.56 2.41 -2.51
N CYS A 29 6.67 3.38 -2.27
CA CYS A 29 7.07 4.79 -2.21
C CYS A 29 7.57 5.20 -0.83
N LEU A 30 7.43 4.35 0.20
CA LEU A 30 7.81 4.63 1.59
C LEU A 30 7.13 5.86 2.21
N GLU A 31 6.04 6.28 1.59
CA GLU A 31 5.15 7.34 2.05
C GLU A 31 3.80 6.74 2.44
N MET A 32 2.99 7.51 3.17
CA MET A 32 1.61 7.14 3.49
C MET A 32 0.83 6.85 2.21
N PHE A 33 -0.02 5.81 2.21
CA PHE A 33 -0.69 5.40 0.98
C PHE A 33 -1.45 6.55 0.31
N THR A 34 -1.22 6.70 -0.98
CA THR A 34 -1.92 7.69 -1.80
C THR A 34 -3.16 7.07 -2.42
N LYS A 35 -4.30 7.76 -2.29
CA LYS A 35 -5.54 7.34 -2.93
C LYS A 35 -5.40 7.41 -4.46
N PRO A 36 -5.94 6.45 -5.21
CA PRO A 36 -6.66 5.26 -4.73
C PRO A 36 -5.71 4.16 -4.22
N VAL A 37 -6.05 3.57 -3.08
CA VAL A 37 -5.32 2.43 -2.49
C VAL A 37 -5.89 1.15 -3.07
N VAL A 38 -5.07 0.41 -3.81
CA VAL A 38 -5.49 -0.84 -4.47
C VAL A 38 -5.18 -2.04 -3.58
N ILE A 39 -6.08 -3.02 -3.59
CA ILE A 39 -5.89 -4.29 -2.91
C ILE A 39 -5.57 -5.40 -3.91
N LEU A 40 -4.47 -6.10 -3.69
CA LEU A 40 -4.05 -7.24 -4.50
C LEU A 40 -4.83 -8.50 -4.09
N PRO A 41 -4.93 -9.54 -4.94
CA PRO A 41 -5.55 -10.82 -4.59
C PRO A 41 -4.97 -11.48 -3.32
N CYS A 42 -3.70 -11.21 -3.03
CA CYS A 42 -3.02 -11.64 -1.80
C CYS A 42 -3.31 -10.77 -0.57
N GLN A 43 -4.29 -9.86 -0.64
CA GLN A 43 -4.75 -8.96 0.42
C GLN A 43 -3.75 -7.88 0.88
N HIS A 44 -2.63 -7.69 0.17
CA HIS A 44 -1.73 -6.57 0.41
C HIS A 44 -2.19 -5.31 -0.33
N ASN A 45 -1.92 -4.16 0.27
CA ASN A 45 -2.32 -2.85 -0.23
C ASN A 45 -1.12 -2.15 -0.88
N LEU A 46 -1.37 -1.41 -1.96
CA LEU A 46 -0.41 -0.53 -2.63
C LEU A 46 -1.09 0.77 -3.07
N CYS A 47 -0.33 1.84 -3.26
CA CYS A 47 -0.82 2.97 -4.04
C CYS A 47 -1.07 2.51 -5.48
N ARG A 48 -2.14 2.97 -6.13
CA ARG A 48 -2.37 2.65 -7.55
C ARG A 48 -1.18 3.00 -8.44
N LYS A 49 -0.55 4.16 -8.19
CA LYS A 49 0.66 4.60 -8.92
C LYS A 49 1.79 3.57 -8.77
N CYS A 50 2.12 3.17 -7.55
CA CYS A 50 3.15 2.16 -7.28
C CYS A 50 2.86 0.82 -7.96
N ALA A 51 1.60 0.36 -7.93
CA ALA A 51 1.23 -0.88 -8.63
C ALA A 51 1.38 -0.74 -10.16
N SER A 52 1.02 0.42 -10.73
CA SER A 52 1.20 0.71 -12.15
C SER A 52 2.68 0.73 -12.55
N ASP A 53 3.54 1.36 -11.75
CA ASP A 53 4.97 1.45 -12.03
C ASP A 53 5.62 0.05 -12.03
N ILE A 54 5.27 -0.79 -11.05
CA ILE A 54 5.74 -2.19 -10.99
C ILE A 54 5.26 -2.99 -12.20
N PHE A 55 3.98 -2.82 -12.57
CA PHE A 55 3.38 -3.51 -13.71
C PHE A 55 4.08 -3.13 -15.03
N GLN A 56 4.38 -1.84 -15.23
CA GLN A 56 5.09 -1.34 -16.41
C GLN A 56 6.57 -1.78 -16.42
N GLN A 57 7.22 -1.85 -15.27
CA GLN A 57 8.59 -2.39 -15.17
C GLN A 57 8.64 -3.88 -15.51
N ALA A 58 7.62 -4.65 -15.11
CA ALA A 58 7.53 -6.08 -15.42
C ALA A 58 7.28 -6.36 -16.92
N SER A 59 6.76 -5.39 -17.67
CA SER A 59 6.54 -5.52 -19.12
C SER A 59 7.74 -5.09 -19.98
N ASN A 60 8.82 -4.55 -19.39
CA ASN A 60 10.00 -4.14 -20.13
C ASN A 60 10.85 -5.36 -20.59
N PRO A 61 10.97 -5.63 -21.90
CA PRO A 61 11.70 -6.78 -22.43
C PRO A 61 13.23 -6.69 -22.25
N TYR A 62 13.76 -5.52 -21.87
CA TYR A 62 15.20 -5.32 -21.66
C TYR A 62 15.66 -5.53 -20.20
N LEU A 63 14.73 -5.73 -19.25
CA LEU A 63 15.07 -6.06 -17.86
C LEU A 63 14.87 -7.57 -17.59
N PRO A 64 15.86 -8.29 -17.05
CA PRO A 64 15.77 -9.73 -16.79
C PRO A 64 15.02 -10.01 -15.48
N THR A 65 13.86 -9.40 -15.27
CA THR A 65 12.97 -9.84 -14.19
C THR A 65 12.24 -11.08 -14.70
N ARG A 66 12.42 -12.21 -14.01
CA ARG A 66 11.90 -13.57 -14.31
C ARG A 66 10.35 -13.68 -14.36
N GLY A 67 9.67 -12.79 -15.08
CA GLY A 67 8.22 -12.69 -15.09
C GLY A 67 7.60 -12.11 -16.36
N GLY A 68 8.39 -11.82 -17.41
CA GLY A 68 7.88 -11.27 -18.66
C GLY A 68 6.78 -12.14 -19.27
N THR A 69 5.54 -11.64 -19.30
CA THR A 69 4.56 -12.05 -20.32
C THR A 69 4.26 -10.88 -21.21
N THR A 70 4.25 -11.21 -22.50
CA THR A 70 3.83 -10.42 -23.63
C THR A 70 2.53 -9.66 -23.38
N VAL A 71 2.54 -8.38 -23.78
CA VAL A 71 1.44 -7.40 -23.88
C VAL A 71 0.14 -7.88 -24.55
N ALA A 72 0.08 -9.10 -25.09
CA ALA A 72 -1.10 -9.65 -25.78
C ALA A 72 -2.07 -10.43 -24.87
N SER A 73 -1.70 -10.77 -23.63
CA SER A 73 -2.54 -11.60 -22.76
C SER A 73 -2.27 -11.28 -21.29
N GLY A 74 -3.02 -10.33 -20.70
CA GLY A 74 -3.06 -10.07 -19.25
C GLY A 74 -1.70 -10.02 -18.55
N GLY A 75 -1.18 -8.82 -18.32
CA GLY A 75 0.12 -8.71 -17.65
C GLY A 75 0.08 -9.28 -16.22
N ARG A 76 1.24 -9.71 -15.72
CA ARG A 76 1.41 -10.20 -14.36
C ARG A 76 2.57 -9.49 -13.67
N PHE A 77 2.52 -9.42 -12.35
CA PHE A 77 3.64 -8.98 -11.54
C PHE A 77 3.62 -9.70 -10.18
N ARG A 78 4.68 -9.57 -9.40
CA ARG A 78 4.74 -10.16 -8.05
C ARG A 78 4.48 -9.10 -6.99
N CYS A 79 3.67 -9.45 -5.99
CA CYS A 79 3.45 -8.60 -4.83
C CYS A 79 4.79 -8.31 -4.13
N PRO A 80 5.14 -7.03 -3.88
CA PRO A 80 6.37 -6.66 -3.18
C PRO A 80 6.46 -7.22 -1.75
N SER A 81 5.32 -7.36 -1.06
CA SER A 81 5.26 -7.77 0.34
C SER A 81 5.38 -9.28 0.54
N CYS A 82 4.72 -10.09 -0.30
CA CYS A 82 4.66 -11.55 -0.12
C CYS A 82 5.11 -12.36 -1.34
N ARG A 83 5.54 -11.70 -2.43
CA ARG A 83 5.95 -12.31 -3.70
C ARG A 83 4.89 -13.14 -4.43
N HIS A 84 3.64 -13.11 -3.96
CA HIS A 84 2.51 -13.74 -4.63
C HIS A 84 2.34 -13.18 -6.05
N GLU A 85 2.10 -14.06 -7.02
CA GLU A 85 1.89 -13.66 -8.40
C GLU A 85 0.49 -13.07 -8.57
N VAL A 86 0.43 -11.84 -9.07
CA VAL A 86 -0.80 -11.13 -9.37
C VAL A 86 -0.98 -11.15 -10.87
N VAL A 87 -2.02 -11.85 -11.33
CA VAL A 87 -2.44 -11.88 -12.73
C VAL A 87 -3.51 -10.81 -12.93
N LEU A 88 -3.32 -9.97 -13.95
CA LEU A 88 -4.27 -8.91 -14.28
C LEU A 88 -4.99 -9.22 -15.59
N ASP A 89 -6.19 -8.66 -15.72
CA ASP A 89 -6.98 -8.74 -16.94
C ASP A 89 -6.55 -7.66 -17.95
N ARG A 90 -7.38 -7.44 -18.97
CA ARG A 90 -7.19 -6.37 -19.97
C ARG A 90 -7.17 -4.95 -19.39
N HIS A 91 -7.75 -4.73 -18.20
CA HIS A 91 -7.78 -3.43 -17.53
C HIS A 91 -6.51 -3.20 -16.68
N GLY A 92 -5.66 -4.23 -16.52
CA GLY A 92 -4.41 -4.12 -15.79
C GLY A 92 -4.63 -3.70 -14.34
N VAL A 93 -3.81 -2.74 -13.87
CA VAL A 93 -3.86 -2.24 -12.49
C VAL A 93 -5.16 -1.49 -12.18
N TYR A 94 -5.84 -0.94 -13.19
CA TYR A 94 -7.09 -0.21 -13.00
C TYR A 94 -8.28 -1.12 -12.68
N GLY A 95 -8.18 -2.42 -13.01
CA GLY A 95 -9.18 -3.44 -12.63
C GLY A 95 -9.08 -3.90 -11.17
N LEU A 96 -7.99 -3.56 -10.46
CA LEU A 96 -7.84 -3.90 -9.06
C LEU A 96 -8.83 -3.10 -8.20
N GLN A 97 -9.40 -3.80 -7.21
CA GLN A 97 -10.32 -3.20 -6.26
C GLN A 97 -9.63 -2.17 -5.39
N ARG A 98 -10.39 -1.17 -4.93
CA ARG A 98 -9.92 -0.18 -3.95
C ARG A 98 -10.21 -0.66 -2.54
N ASN A 99 -9.28 -0.42 -1.63
CA ASN A 99 -9.51 -0.63 -0.21
C ASN A 99 -10.00 0.66 0.45
N LEU A 100 -11.31 0.90 0.37
CA LEU A 100 -11.94 2.11 0.94
C LEU A 100 -11.74 2.21 2.46
N LEU A 101 -11.62 1.08 3.17
CA LEU A 101 -11.37 1.09 4.61
C LEU A 101 -10.00 1.73 4.92
N VAL A 102 -8.94 1.30 4.23
CA VAL A 102 -7.60 1.89 4.39
C VAL A 102 -7.61 3.36 4.00
N GLU A 103 -8.30 3.71 2.90
CA GLU A 103 -8.45 5.09 2.48
C GLU A 103 -9.15 5.97 3.54
N ASN A 104 -10.18 5.45 4.20
CA ASN A 104 -10.91 6.15 5.26
C ASN A 104 -10.06 6.30 6.54
N ILE A 105 -9.31 5.26 6.92
CA ILE A 105 -8.41 5.31 8.07
C ILE A 105 -7.33 6.39 7.86
N ILE A 106 -6.78 6.49 6.65
CA ILE A 106 -5.81 7.54 6.30
C ILE A 106 -6.42 8.94 6.45
N ASP A 107 -7.68 9.14 6.03
CA ASP A 107 -8.33 10.45 6.20
C ASP A 107 -8.49 10.81 7.67
N ILE A 108 -8.94 9.85 8.50
CA ILE A 108 -9.11 10.05 9.94
C ILE A 108 -7.76 10.38 10.58
N TYR A 109 -6.72 9.60 10.28
CA TYR A 109 -5.37 9.82 10.80
C TYR A 109 -4.85 11.22 10.45
N LYS A 110 -5.02 11.67 9.19
CA LYS A 110 -4.60 13.01 8.75
C LYS A 110 -5.37 14.14 9.43
N GLN A 111 -6.65 13.93 9.74
CA GLN A 111 -7.45 14.90 10.48
C GLN A 111 -6.97 15.04 11.92
N GLU A 112 -6.60 13.92 12.56
CA GLU A 112 -6.07 13.92 13.93
C GLU A 112 -4.65 14.48 14.00
N SER A 113 -3.79 14.22 13.01
CA SER A 113 -2.41 14.74 12.98
C SER A 113 -2.32 16.24 12.72
N THR A 114 -3.40 16.85 12.20
CA THR A 114 -3.48 18.29 11.89
C THR A 114 -4.10 19.10 13.05
N ARG A 115 -4.64 18.43 14.07
CA ARG A 115 -5.17 19.06 15.29
C ARG A 115 -4.09 19.25 16.33
#